data_AF-A0AAQ1HMW0-F1
#
_entry.id   AF-A0AAQ1HMW0-F1
#
_cell.length_a   1.000
_cell.length_b   1.000
_cell.length_c   1.000
_cell.angle_alpha   90.00
_cell.angle_beta   90.00
_cell.angle_gamma   90.00
#
_symmetry.space_group_name_H-M   'P 1'
#
loop_
_entity.id
_entity.type
_entity.pdbx_description
1 polymer ?
#
loop_
_entity_poly.entity_id
_entity_poly.type
_entity_poly.pdbx_seq_one_letter_code
_entity_poly.pdbx_strand_id
1 'polypeptide(L)' 'MTDRIRPPMASKRLDVPSICDICGKARSTRKHQRCSRIRQQQKATEWATYMENLAAKKAQGGCRHAR' A
#
# COMPACT_ATOMS: atom_id res chain seq x y z
N MET A 1 -5.17 -10.48 -21.24
CA MET A 1 -4.87 -10.78 -19.83
C MET A 1 -4.35 -9.50 -19.20
N THR A 2 -5.05 -8.92 -18.22
CA THR A 2 -4.64 -7.66 -17.58
C THR A 2 -3.51 -7.93 -16.60
N ASP A 3 -2.31 -7.47 -16.95
CA ASP A 3 -1.13 -7.55 -16.09
C ASP A 3 -1.38 -6.72 -14.83
N ARG A 4 -1.52 -7.39 -13.68
CA ARG A 4 -1.82 -6.73 -12.41
C ARG A 4 -0.54 -6.09 -11.88
N ILE A 5 -0.36 -4.79 -12.16
CA ILE A 5 0.77 -3.97 -11.70
C ILE A 5 0.94 -4.00 -10.16
N ARG A 6 -0.15 -4.26 -9.42
CA ARG A 6 -0.13 -4.40 -7.96
C ARG A 6 -0.38 -5.87 -7.56
N PRO A 7 0.49 -6.47 -6.72
CA PRO A 7 0.23 -7.81 -6.21
C PRO A 7 -1.12 -7.85 -5.49
N PRO A 8 -1.87 -8.96 -5.60
CA PRO A 8 -3.16 -9.09 -4.92
C PRO A 8 -2.97 -8.91 -3.42
N MET A 9 -3.79 -8.07 -2.78
CA MET A 9 -3.78 -7.96 -1.32
C MET A 9 -4.06 -9.35 -0.73
N ALA A 10 -3.22 -9.76 0.23
CA ALA A 10 -3.22 -11.11 0.79
C ALA A 10 -4.65 -11.58 1.14
N SER A 11 -5.08 -12.69 0.53
CA SER A 11 -6.41 -13.27 0.70
C SER A 11 -6.62 -13.99 2.04
N LYS A 12 -5.60 -14.04 2.91
CA LYS A 12 -5.71 -14.63 4.24
C LYS A 12 -6.49 -13.66 5.13
N ARG A 13 -7.37 -14.19 6.01
CA ARG A 13 -7.98 -13.38 7.09
C ARG A 13 -6.85 -12.69 7.84
N LEU A 14 -6.65 -11.41 7.56
CA LEU A 14 -5.87 -10.57 8.45
C LEU A 14 -6.62 -10.58 9.77
N ASP A 15 -5.93 -10.85 10.87
CA ASP A 15 -6.45 -10.64 12.21
C ASP A 15 -6.64 -9.14 12.39
N VAL A 16 -7.71 -8.60 11.79
CA VAL A 16 -7.88 -7.16 11.69
C VAL A 16 -8.44 -6.71 13.05
N PRO A 17 -7.73 -5.88 13.83
CA PRO A 17 -8.11 -5.59 15.21
C PRO A 17 -9.54 -5.04 15.28
N SER A 18 -10.33 -5.43 16.29
CA SER A 18 -11.73 -4.98 16.42
C SER A 18 -11.88 -3.46 16.52
N ILE A 19 -10.79 -2.75 16.84
CA ILE A 19 -10.71 -1.30 16.95
C ILE A 19 -10.08 -0.69 15.68
N CYS A 20 -10.61 0.43 15.24
CA CYS A 20 -10.04 1.21 14.16
C CYS A 20 -8.82 2.02 14.64
N ASP A 21 -7.66 1.79 14.03
CA ASP A 21 -6.42 2.53 14.25
C ASP A 21 -6.51 4.05 13.96
N ILE A 22 -7.46 4.51 13.14
CA ILE A 22 -7.59 5.93 12.78
C ILE A 22 -8.46 6.70 13.79
N CYS A 23 -9.57 6.11 14.23
CA CYS A 23 -10.56 6.81 15.04
C CYS A 23 -10.75 6.23 16.44
N GLY A 24 -10.04 5.15 16.78
CA GLY A 24 -10.11 4.48 18.09
C GLY A 24 -11.45 3.81 18.41
N LYS A 25 -12.41 3.79 17.47
CA LYS A 25 -13.74 3.19 17.66
C LYS A 25 -13.79 1.76 17.17
N ALA A 26 -14.74 0.97 17.67
CA ALA A 26 -14.97 -0.38 17.20
C ALA A 26 -15.37 -0.40 15.71
N ARG A 27 -14.72 -1.23 14.88
CA ARG A 27 -14.98 -1.33 13.42
C ARG A 27 -16.41 -1.74 13.08
N SER A 28 -17.11 -2.41 13.99
CA SER A 28 -18.52 -2.79 13.85
C SER A 28 -19.47 -1.59 13.70
N THR A 29 -19.07 -0.39 14.10
CA THR A 29 -19.96 0.79 14.18
C THR A 29 -20.35 1.42 12.83
N ARG A 30 -20.11 0.77 11.68
CA ARG A 30 -20.46 1.18 10.28
C ARG A 30 -20.09 2.61 9.84
N LYS A 31 -19.44 3.43 10.68
CA LYS A 31 -19.09 4.84 10.43
C LYS A 31 -17.69 5.04 9.83
N HIS A 32 -17.11 4.00 9.24
CA HIS A 32 -15.69 3.97 8.82
C HIS A 32 -15.41 4.40 7.39
N GLN A 33 -16.38 4.98 6.66
CA GLN A 33 -16.17 5.44 5.27
C GLN A 33 -14.98 6.42 5.16
N ARG A 34 -14.94 7.43 6.04
CA ARG A 34 -13.83 8.40 6.09
C ARG A 34 -12.49 7.74 6.44
N CYS A 35 -12.50 6.84 7.42
CA CYS A 35 -11.28 6.12 7.84
C CYS A 35 -10.77 5.20 6.73
N SER A 36 -11.66 4.55 5.99
CA SER A 36 -11.33 3.72 4.83
C SER A 36 -10.65 4.57 3.74
N ARG A 37 -11.21 5.75 3.43
CA ARG A 37 -10.62 6.67 2.45
C ARG A 37 -9.22 7.12 2.84
N ILE A 38 -8.99 7.44 4.11
CA ILE A 38 -7.65 7.80 4.63
C ILE A 38 -6.66 6.64 4.44
N ARG A 39 -7.04 5.39 4.75
CA ARG A 39 -6.17 4.23 4.51
C ARG A 39 -5.84 4.05 3.04
N GLN A 40 -6.84 4.18 2.17
CA GLN A 40 -6.64 4.05 0.73
C GLN A 40 -5.65 5.10 0.23
N GLN A 41 -5.75 6.34 0.73
CA GLN A 41 -4.83 7.41 0.38
C GLN A 41 -3.42 7.15 0.89
N GLN A 42 -3.25 6.73 2.15
CA GLN A 42 -1.95 6.35 2.70
C GLN A 42 -1.30 5.21 1.90
N LYS A 43 -2.07 4.17 1.55
CA LYS A 43 -1.60 3.05 0.71
C LYS A 43 -1.25 3.46 -0.71
N ALA A 44 -1.83 4.55 -1.21
CA ALA A 44 -1.47 5.12 -2.51
C ALA A 44 -0.15 5.92 -2.39
N THR A 45 0.02 6.71 -1.34
CA THR A 45 1.28 7.44 -1.06
C THR A 45 2.45 6.47 -0.82
N GLU A 46 2.25 5.44 0.00
CA GLU A 46 3.24 4.37 0.22
C GLU A 46 3.62 3.67 -1.09
N TRP A 47 2.64 3.46 -1.98
CA TRP A 47 2.92 2.89 -3.28
C TRP A 47 3.71 3.83 -4.21
N ALA A 48 3.36 5.12 -4.22
CA ALA A 48 4.06 6.14 -5.01
C ALA A 48 5.53 6.25 -4.59
N THR A 49 5.79 6.33 -3.28
CA THR A 49 7.17 6.35 -2.74
C THR A 49 7.94 5.07 -3.06
N TYR A 50 7.31 3.89 -3.01
CA TYR A 50 7.94 2.65 -3.43
C TYR A 50 8.31 2.64 -4.92
N MET A 51 7.41 3.12 -5.79
CA MET A 51 7.68 3.26 -7.23
C MET A 51 8.83 4.24 -7.51
N GLU A 52 8.87 5.38 -6.81
CA GLU A 52 9.96 6.35 -6.92
C GLU A 52 11.30 5.76 -6.49
N ASN A 53 11.34 5.00 -5.39
CA ASN A 53 12.54 4.30 -4.95
C ASN A 53 13.01 3.25 -5.97
N LEU A 54 12.09 2.53 -6.63
CA LEU A 54 12.44 1.61 -7.71
C LEU A 54 12.99 2.36 -8.94
N ALA A 55 12.39 3.50 -9.30
CA ALA A 55 12.87 4.34 -10.38
C ALA A 55 14.27 4.88 -10.09
N ALA A 56 14.50 5.38 -8.86
CA ALA A 56 15.81 5.82 -8.39
C ALA A 56 16.85 4.70 -8.42
N LYS A 57 16.50 3.48 -7.97
CA LYS A 57 17.38 2.30 -8.08
C LYS A 57 17.70 1.93 -9.53
N LYS A 58 16.73 2.02 -10.43
CA LYS A 58 16.97 1.78 -11.88
C LYS A 58 17.89 2.85 -12.47
N ALA A 59 17.70 4.11 -12.11
CA ALA A 59 18.55 5.22 -12.55
C ALA A 59 19.99 5.12 -12.00
N GLN A 60 20.14 4.68 -10.74
CA GLN A 60 21.44 4.41 -10.12
C GLN A 60 22.14 3.15 -10.67
N GLY A 61 21.39 2.26 -11.35
CA GLY A 61 21.91 1.05 -11.99
C GLY A 61 22.75 1.28 -13.25
N GLY A 62 23.19 2.53 -13.50
CA GLY A 62 24.12 2.86 -14.57
C GLY A 62 25.45 2.13 -14.40
N CYS A 63 25.74 1.24 -15.35
CA CYS A 63 27.03 0.58 -15.60
C CYS A 63 27.56 -0.38 -14.51
N ARG A 64 26.95 -1.56 -14.38
CA ARG A 64 27.64 -2.76 -13.85
C ARG A 64 28.33 -3.61 -14.91
N HIS A 65 28.23 -3.22 -16.19
CA HIS A 65 28.92 -3.87 -17.30
C HIS A 65 29.90 -2.88 -17.93
N ALA A 66 30.94 -2.53 -17.17
CA ALA A 66 32.21 -2.15 -17.75
C ALA A 66 33.10 -3.39 -17.67
N ARG A 67 33.18 -4.16 -18.76
CA ARG A 67 34.22 -5.17 -18.97
C ARG A 67 34.65 -5.14 -20.43
#